data_AF-A0A5R2MZI0-F1
#
_entry.id   AF-A0A5R2MZI0-F1
#
_cell.length_a   1.000
_cell.length_b   1.000
_cell.length_c   1.000
_cell.angle_alpha   90.00
_cell.angle_beta   90.00
_cell.angle_gamma   90.00
#
_symmetry.space_group_name_H-M   'P 1'
#
loop_
_entity.id
_entity.type
_entity.pdbx_description
1 polymer ?
#
loop_
_entity_poly.entity_id
_entity_poly.type
_entity_poly.pdbx_seq_one_letter_code
_entity_poly.pdbx_strand_id
1 'polypeptide(L)'
;GVDWRDVVDGLRPFNQKIWQNWPASAKRRFVEHTKAWWDIHRHRMAPEVYARVTEAVQSGRIRPIAGRVVGVTPGDGFAVEVQSRHTQRLETFDAARIYDCSGIVRDISTSSNSVVRSLVDRGLARP
;
A
#
# COMPACT_ATOMS: atom_id res chain seq x y z
N GLY A 1 5.88 -0.61 32.29
CA GLY A 1 5.36 0.10 31.11
C GLY A 1 5.09 -0.94 30.05
N VAL A 2 3.90 -0.92 29.45
CA VAL A 2 3.52 -1.90 28.41
C VAL A 2 4.13 -1.43 27.08
N ASP A 3 4.73 -2.34 26.33
CA ASP A 3 5.27 -2.03 25.00
C ASP A 3 4.10 -1.59 24.09
N TRP A 4 4.30 -0.58 23.26
CA TRP A 4 3.28 -0.14 22.30
C TRP A 4 2.79 -1.31 21.42
N ARG A 5 3.67 -2.30 21.22
CA ARG A 5 3.36 -3.52 20.47
C ARG A 5 2.22 -4.31 21.08
N ASP A 6 2.26 -4.51 22.39
CA ASP A 6 1.24 -5.25 23.14
C ASP A 6 -0.11 -4.53 23.09
N VAL A 7 -0.10 -3.20 23.06
CA VAL A 7 -1.32 -2.39 22.92
C VAL A 7 -1.96 -2.62 21.55
N VAL A 8 -1.17 -2.56 20.47
CA VAL A 8 -1.66 -2.81 19.11
C VAL A 8 -2.16 -4.24 18.95
N ASP A 9 -1.45 -5.22 19.51
CA ASP A 9 -1.83 -6.63 19.46
C ASP A 9 -3.08 -6.93 20.30
N GLY A 10 -3.23 -6.27 21.44
CA GLY A 10 -4.38 -6.38 22.33
C GLY A 10 -5.69 -5.86 21.70
N LEU A 11 -5.61 -4.93 20.74
CA LEU A 11 -6.78 -4.46 19.99
C LEU A 11 -7.29 -5.46 18.97
N ARG A 12 -6.47 -6.45 18.56
CA ARG A 12 -6.77 -7.37 17.45
C ARG A 12 -8.13 -8.09 17.57
N PRO A 13 -8.52 -8.65 18.73
CA PRO A 13 -9.82 -9.31 18.87
C PRO A 13 -11.02 -8.35 18.71
N PHE A 14 -10.81 -7.05 18.90
CA PHE A 14 -11.87 -6.04 18.92
C PHE A 14 -11.96 -5.22 17.64
N ASN A 15 -10.96 -5.28 16.75
CA ASN A 15 -10.90 -4.47 15.53
C ASN A 15 -12.18 -4.51 14.70
N GLN A 16 -12.76 -5.71 14.49
CA GLN A 16 -13.99 -5.85 13.72
C GLN A 16 -15.18 -5.16 14.40
N LYS A 17 -15.29 -5.30 15.73
CA LYS A 17 -16.33 -4.64 16.52
C LYS A 17 -16.18 -3.13 16.49
N ILE A 18 -14.96 -2.62 16.68
CA ILE A 18 -14.64 -1.19 16.60
C ILE A 18 -15.04 -0.65 15.22
N TRP A 19 -14.58 -1.31 14.15
CA TRP A 19 -14.91 -0.92 12.78
C TRP A 19 -16.41 -0.89 12.55
N GLN A 20 -17.15 -1.95 12.88
CA GLN A 20 -18.60 -2.00 12.64
C GLN A 20 -19.36 -0.88 13.36
N ASN A 21 -18.96 -0.55 14.60
CA ASN A 21 -19.60 0.48 15.42
C ASN A 21 -19.17 1.92 15.08
N TRP A 22 -18.14 2.13 14.26
CA TRP A 22 -17.76 3.47 13.83
C TRP A 22 -18.77 4.08 12.83
N PRO A 23 -19.10 5.37 12.98
CA PRO A 23 -19.85 6.10 11.96
C PRO A 23 -19.05 6.15 10.65
N ALA A 24 -19.76 6.30 9.53
CA ALA A 24 -19.14 6.33 8.20
C ALA A 24 -18.04 7.40 8.08
N SER A 25 -18.21 8.55 8.72
CA SER A 25 -17.20 9.62 8.76
C SER A 25 -15.90 9.18 9.46
N ALA A 26 -15.98 8.42 10.55
CA ALA A 26 -14.82 7.90 11.25
C ALA A 26 -14.11 6.81 10.43
N LYS A 27 -14.88 5.90 9.82
CA LYS A 27 -14.35 4.89 8.88
C LYS A 27 -13.58 5.54 7.74
N ARG A 28 -14.16 6.58 7.12
CA ARG A 28 -13.55 7.35 6.05
C ARG A 28 -12.23 8.00 6.49
N ARG A 29 -12.24 8.76 7.58
CA ARG A 29 -11.02 9.39 8.13
C ARG A 29 -9.93 8.37 8.45
N PHE A 30 -10.30 7.20 8.97
CA PHE A 30 -9.34 6.13 9.23
C PHE A 30 -8.66 5.66 7.95
N VAL A 31 -9.44 5.36 6.91
CA VAL A 31 -8.91 4.88 5.62
C VAL A 31 -8.03 5.95 4.95
N GLU A 32 -8.45 7.21 4.97
CA GLU A 32 -7.76 8.32 4.31
C GLU A 32 -6.46 8.72 5.03
N HIS A 33 -6.45 8.74 6.37
CA HIS A 33 -5.35 9.37 7.13
C HIS A 33 -4.58 8.41 8.03
N THR A 34 -5.22 7.37 8.57
CA THR A 34 -4.63 6.54 9.65
C THR A 34 -4.20 5.16 9.17
N LYS A 35 -4.82 4.63 8.11
CA LYS A 35 -4.60 3.26 7.63
C LYS A 35 -3.13 2.94 7.38
N ALA A 36 -2.36 3.85 6.78
CA ALA A 36 -0.95 3.64 6.49
C ALA A 36 -0.14 3.40 7.78
N TRP A 37 -0.37 4.22 8.81
CA TRP A 37 0.27 4.07 10.11
C TRP A 37 -0.17 2.78 10.81
N TRP A 38 -1.48 2.50 10.80
CA TRP A 38 -2.01 1.25 11.34
C TRP A 38 -1.37 0.02 10.71
N ASP A 39 -1.25 -0.01 9.38
CA ASP A 39 -0.65 -1.13 8.65
C ASP A 39 0.83 -1.33 8.97
N ILE A 40 1.61 -0.25 9.13
CA ILE A 40 3.02 -0.30 9.55
C ILE A 40 3.15 -0.92 10.95
N HIS A 41 2.32 -0.47 11.90
CA HIS A 41 2.44 -0.88 13.30
C HIS A 41 1.93 -2.29 13.55
N ARG A 42 0.96 -2.78 12.73
CA ARG A 42 0.43 -4.15 12.84
C ARG A 42 1.21 -5.18 12.01
N HIS A 43 1.77 -4.79 10.86
CA HIS A 43 2.50 -5.71 9.97
C HIS A 43 4.00 -5.45 10.08
N ARG A 44 4.54 -5.87 11.22
CA ARG A 44 5.92 -5.59 11.58
C ARG A 44 6.87 -6.56 10.88
N MET A 45 8.00 -6.04 10.43
CA MET A 45 9.10 -6.85 9.91
C MET A 45 9.86 -7.50 11.07
N ALA A 46 10.23 -8.77 10.93
CA ALA A 46 11.08 -9.44 11.91
C ALA A 46 12.45 -8.73 12.02
N PRO A 47 13.06 -8.62 13.21
CA PRO A 47 14.30 -7.88 13.40
C PRO A 47 15.44 -8.31 12.47
N GLU A 48 15.57 -9.61 12.23
CA GLU A 48 16.56 -10.20 11.33
C GLU A 48 16.37 -9.77 9.86
N VAL A 49 15.11 -9.66 9.41
CA VAL A 49 14.79 -9.20 8.06
C VAL A 49 15.06 -7.70 7.95
N TYR A 50 14.72 -6.93 8.98
CA TYR A 50 15.01 -5.50 9.04
C TYR A 50 16.51 -5.20 8.94
N ALA A 51 17.34 -5.97 9.65
CA ALA A 51 18.79 -5.83 9.58
C ALA A 51 19.32 -6.07 8.15
N ARG A 52 18.86 -7.14 7.48
CA ARG A 52 19.26 -7.48 6.10
C ARG A 52 18.82 -6.41 5.09
N VAL A 53 17.60 -5.90 5.21
CA VAL A 53 17.09 -4.83 4.33
C VAL A 53 17.87 -3.55 4.55
N THR A 54 18.13 -3.18 5.80
CA THR A 54 18.92 -1.99 6.14
C THR A 54 20.32 -2.05 5.54
N GLU A 55 21.01 -3.19 5.69
CA GLU A 55 22.33 -3.41 5.09
C GLU A 55 22.27 -3.29 3.55
N ALA A 56 21.27 -3.90 2.91
CA ALA A 56 21.11 -3.82 1.46
C ALA A 56 20.85 -2.39 0.97
N VAL A 57 20.15 -1.56 1.75
CA VAL A 57 20.00 -0.12 1.46
C VAL A 57 21.32 0.62 1.64
N GLN A 58 22.01 0.40 2.75
CA GLN A 58 23.29 1.05 3.04
C GLN A 58 24.38 0.69 2.02
N SER A 59 24.38 -0.55 1.52
CA SER A 59 25.30 -1.01 0.49
C SER A 59 24.89 -0.62 -0.93
N GLY A 60 23.77 0.10 -1.11
CA GLY A 60 23.25 0.50 -2.42
C GLY A 60 22.62 -0.61 -3.26
N ARG A 61 22.45 -1.83 -2.72
CA ARG A 61 21.75 -2.94 -3.41
C ARG A 61 20.25 -2.68 -3.53
N ILE A 62 19.68 -1.93 -2.58
CA ILE A 62 18.30 -1.45 -2.61
C ILE A 62 18.33 0.08 -2.59
N ARG A 63 17.63 0.71 -3.52
CA ARG A 63 17.44 2.16 -3.54
C ARG A 63 15.96 2.48 -3.33
N PRO A 64 15.55 2.91 -2.13
CA PRO A 64 14.18 3.35 -1.89
C PRO A 64 13.89 4.62 -2.69
N ILE A 65 12.78 4.62 -3.44
CA ILE A 65 12.30 5.78 -4.20
C ILE A 65 10.94 6.19 -3.66
N ALA A 66 10.86 7.41 -3.14
CA ALA A 66 9.59 7.99 -2.71
C ALA A 66 8.90 8.64 -3.91
N GLY A 67 7.96 7.93 -4.53
CA GLY A 67 7.23 8.43 -5.69
C GLY A 67 5.99 7.60 -6.01
N ARG A 68 5.34 7.96 -7.12
CA ARG A 68 4.19 7.23 -7.69
C ARG A 68 4.58 6.72 -9.07
N VAL A 69 4.37 5.44 -9.32
CA VAL A 69 4.43 4.90 -10.70
C VAL A 69 3.24 5.46 -11.48
N VAL A 70 3.52 6.11 -12.61
CA VAL A 70 2.49 6.71 -13.48
C VAL A 70 2.39 6.04 -14.85
N GLY A 71 3.43 5.30 -15.25
CA GLY A 71 3.48 4.59 -16.52
C GLY A 71 4.43 3.41 -16.45
N VAL A 72 4.10 2.35 -17.20
CA VAL A 72 4.97 1.19 -17.42
C VAL A 72 4.86 0.80 -18.89
N THR A 73 5.98 0.85 -19.60
CA THR A 73 6.05 0.51 -21.02
C THR A 73 6.88 -0.77 -21.21
N PRO A 74 6.32 -1.84 -21.81
CA PRO A 74 7.06 -3.07 -22.04
C PRO A 74 8.02 -2.98 -23.25
N GLY A 75 9.12 -3.72 -23.17
CA GLY A 75 10.13 -3.94 -24.22
C GLY A 75 10.96 -5.19 -23.91
N ASP A 76 12.28 -5.14 -24.07
CA ASP A 76 13.19 -6.22 -23.59
C ASP A 76 13.23 -6.32 -22.04
N GLY A 77 12.70 -5.31 -21.38
CA GLY A 77 12.35 -5.25 -19.96
C GLY A 77 11.16 -4.31 -19.78
N PHE A 78 11.22 -3.42 -18.81
CA PHE A 78 10.19 -2.42 -18.56
C PHE A 78 10.82 -1.05 -18.35
N ALA A 79 10.32 -0.04 -19.06
CA ALA A 79 10.56 1.35 -18.73
C ALA A 79 9.46 1.80 -17.75
N VAL A 80 9.85 2.16 -16.53
CA VAL A 80 8.94 2.56 -15.44
C VAL A 80 9.05 4.05 -15.21
N GLU A 81 7.95 4.77 -15.42
CA GLU A 81 7.87 6.20 -15.16
C GLU A 81 7.37 6.44 -13.73
N VAL A 82 8.19 7.14 -12.94
CA VAL A 82 7.92 7.45 -11.54
C VAL A 82 7.90 8.97 -11.35
N GLN A 83 6.79 9.47 -10.84
CA GLN A 83 6.68 10.85 -10.37
C GLN A 83 7.20 10.95 -8.93
N SER A 84 8.29 11.69 -8.73
CA SER A 84 8.88 11.91 -7.41
C SER A 84 7.92 12.63 -6.47
N ARG A 85 7.79 12.13 -5.24
CA ARG A 85 6.89 12.70 -4.24
C ARG A 85 7.26 14.14 -3.89
N HIS A 86 8.55 14.45 -3.81
CA HIS A 86 9.04 15.73 -3.29
C HIS A 86 9.17 16.79 -4.37
N THR A 87 9.66 16.42 -5.55
CA THR A 87 9.95 17.36 -6.64
C THR A 87 8.85 17.39 -7.70
N GLN A 88 7.92 16.43 -7.69
CA GLN A 88 6.92 16.21 -8.75
C GLN A 88 7.53 15.95 -10.14
N ARG A 89 8.85 15.75 -10.21
CA ARG A 89 9.57 15.44 -11.45
C ARG A 89 9.25 14.02 -11.88
N LEU A 90 9.13 13.83 -13.19
CA LEU A 90 9.04 12.52 -13.80
C LEU A 90 10.44 11.97 -14.07
N GLU A 91 10.70 10.76 -13.59
CA GLU A 91 11.94 10.02 -13.79
C GLU A 91 11.62 8.65 -14.38
N THR A 92 12.44 8.20 -15.34
CA THR A 92 12.29 6.89 -15.97
C THR A 92 13.36 5.93 -15.46
N PHE A 93 12.94 4.72 -15.11
CA PHE A 93 13.83 3.64 -14.65
C PHE A 93 13.65 2.40 -15.51
N ASP A 94 14.76 1.81 -15.94
CA ASP A 94 14.75 0.50 -16.57
C ASP A 94 14.69 -0.61 -15.52
N ALA A 95 13.76 -1.54 -15.69
CA ALA A 95 13.56 -2.68 -14.81
C ALA A 95 13.46 -3.97 -15.62
N ALA A 96 14.24 -4.98 -15.25
CA ALA A 96 14.11 -6.31 -15.85
C ALA A 96 12.85 -7.05 -15.34
N ARG A 97 12.41 -6.76 -14.10
CA ARG A 97 11.26 -7.41 -13.44
C ARG A 97 10.53 -6.40 -12.57
N ILE A 98 9.21 -6.57 -12.46
CA ILE A 98 8.34 -5.77 -11.60
C ILE A 98 7.56 -6.72 -10.71
N TYR A 99 7.53 -6.42 -9.40
CA TYR A 99 6.71 -7.10 -8.41
C TYR A 99 5.70 -6.09 -7.85
N ASP A 100 4.41 -6.30 -8.09
CA ASP A 100 3.36 -5.45 -7.54
C ASP A 100 3.10 -5.78 -6.07
N CYS A 101 3.51 -4.88 -5.19
CA CYS A 101 3.31 -4.96 -3.75
C CYS A 101 2.31 -3.90 -3.24
N SER A 102 1.46 -3.33 -4.11
CA SER A 102 0.52 -2.24 -3.77
C SER A 102 -0.71 -2.70 -2.98
N GLY A 103 -0.93 -4.01 -2.86
CA GLY A 103 -2.00 -4.62 -2.08
C GLY A 103 -3.30 -4.80 -2.87
N ILE A 104 -4.43 -4.91 -2.15
CA ILE A 104 -5.75 -5.08 -2.78
C ILE A 104 -6.17 -3.79 -3.47
N VAL A 105 -6.64 -3.91 -4.71
CA VAL A 105 -7.19 -2.83 -5.54
C VAL A 105 -8.19 -2.00 -4.73
N ARG A 106 -7.87 -0.72 -4.51
CA ARG A 106 -8.75 0.21 -3.77
C ARG A 106 -9.89 0.74 -4.64
N ASP A 107 -9.66 0.82 -5.94
CA ASP A 107 -10.67 1.24 -6.91
C ASP A 107 -11.32 0.02 -7.55
N ILE A 108 -12.48 -0.37 -7.02
CA ILE A 108 -13.23 -1.52 -7.52
C ILE A 108 -13.64 -1.39 -8.99
N SER A 109 -13.65 -0.18 -9.56
CA SER A 109 -13.91 0.01 -10.99
C SER A 109 -12.78 -0.53 -11.86
N THR A 110 -11.54 -0.55 -11.34
CA THR A 110 -10.36 -1.13 -11.99
C THR A 110 -10.18 -2.62 -11.68
N SER A 111 -11.13 -3.23 -10.98
CA SER A 111 -11.08 -4.64 -10.60
C SER A 111 -11.08 -5.55 -11.83
N SER A 112 -10.21 -6.56 -11.84
CA SER A 112 -10.24 -7.61 -12.87
C SER A 112 -11.48 -8.52 -12.75
N ASN A 113 -12.24 -8.45 -11.66
CA ASN A 113 -13.46 -9.24 -11.46
C ASN A 113 -14.63 -8.71 -12.32
N SER A 114 -15.14 -9.55 -13.23
CA SER A 114 -16.21 -9.19 -14.17
C SER A 114 -17.55 -8.87 -13.51
N VAL A 115 -17.90 -9.53 -12.40
CA VAL A 115 -19.14 -9.27 -11.66
C VAL A 115 -19.10 -7.89 -11.01
N VAL A 116 -17.98 -7.55 -10.38
CA VAL A 116 -17.79 -6.25 -9.72
C VAL A 116 -17.86 -5.11 -10.75
N ARG A 117 -17.17 -5.26 -11.88
CA ARG A 117 -17.25 -4.28 -12.99
C ARG A 117 -18.69 -4.11 -13.48
N SER A 118 -19.39 -5.22 -13.77
CA SER A 118 -20.78 -5.15 -14.24
C SER A 118 -21.71 -4.44 -13.26
N LEU A 119 -21.53 -4.62 -11.95
CA LEU A 119 -22.34 -3.94 -10.94
C LEU A 119 -22.06 -2.43 -10.91
N VAL A 120 -20.80 -2.01 -11.03
CA VAL A 120 -20.41 -0.60 -11.07
C VAL A 120 -20.90 0.05 -12.37
N ASP A 121 -20.65 -0.57 -13.52
CA ASP A 121 -21.03 -0.07 -14.84
C ASP A 121 -22.55 0.10 -14.97
N ARG A 122 -23.33 -0.78 -14.34
CA ARG A 122 -24.80 -0.72 -14.31
C ARG A 122 -25.36 0.21 -13.23
N GLY A 123 -24.50 0.88 -12.44
CA GLY A 123 -24.90 1.76 -11.34
C GLY A 123 -25.54 1.04 -10.15
N LEU A 124 -25.42 -0.29 -10.07
CA LEU A 124 -25.90 -1.13 -8.97
C LEU A 124 -24.93 -1.16 -7.78
N ALA A 125 -23.69 -0.70 -7.99
CA ALA A 125 -22.67 -0.48 -6.97
C ALA A 125 -21.99 0.89 -7.16
N ARG A 126 -21.31 1.39 -6.12
CA ARG A 126 -20.52 2.62 -6.17
C ARG A 126 -19.08 2.35 -5.72
N PRO A 127 -18.06 2.95 -6.38
CA PRO A 127 -16.67 2.91 -5.94
C PRO A 127 -16.45 3.43 -4.51
#